data_AF-X0QR86-F1
#
_entry.id   AF-X0QR86-F1
#
_cell.length_a   1.000
_cell.length_b   1.000
_cell.length_c   1.000
_cell.angle_alpha   90.00
_cell.angle_beta   90.00
_cell.angle_gamma   90.00
#
_symmetry.space_group_name_H-M   'P 1'
#
loop_
_entity.id
_entity.type
_entity.pdbx_description
1 polymer ?
#
loop_
_entity_poly.entity_id
_entity_poly.type
_entity_poly.pdbx_seq_one_letter_code
_entity_poly.pdbx_strand_id
1 'polypeptide(L)'
;MDKHSRYDELLKKVKILNPKGNDNPNYDDIMGFALDKTINDVANYTHIVITELPEGLDMTIIALCSQMVITHNLLGTDQTGNVDTLSEGDTSVKFKSNAAVYAELQAVNAITDNYIVQLNQFRRVAYD
;
A
#
# COMPACT_ATOMS: atom_id res chain seq x y z
N MET A 1 12.75 7.25 -11.89
CA MET A 1 12.49 6.81 -10.50
C MET A 1 13.33 5.58 -10.28
N ASP A 2 14.26 5.66 -9.35
CA ASP A 2 15.07 4.51 -8.99
C ASP A 2 14.16 3.44 -8.38
N LYS A 3 14.20 2.24 -8.96
CA LYS A 3 13.37 1.13 -8.49
C LYS A 3 14.11 0.37 -7.40
N HIS A 4 13.37 -0.08 -6.39
CA HIS A 4 13.90 -0.97 -5.37
C HIS A 4 14.49 -2.22 -6.03
N SER A 5 15.67 -2.65 -5.58
CA SER A 5 16.41 -3.78 -6.18
C SER A 5 15.60 -5.08 -6.23
N ARG A 6 14.72 -5.28 -5.25
CA ARG A 6 13.83 -6.46 -5.12
C ARG A 6 12.36 -6.17 -5.46
N TYR A 7 12.08 -5.10 -6.21
CA TYR A 7 10.71 -4.64 -6.47
C TYR A 7 9.78 -5.75 -6.97
N ASP A 8 10.21 -6.52 -7.97
CA ASP A 8 9.38 -7.57 -8.59
C ASP A 8 9.02 -8.69 -7.60
N GLU A 9 9.94 -9.03 -6.69
CA GLU A 9 9.71 -10.04 -5.65
C GLU A 9 8.73 -9.55 -4.59
N LEU A 10 8.87 -8.29 -4.17
CA LEU A 10 7.93 -7.65 -3.23
C LEU A 10 6.55 -7.56 -3.85
N LEU A 11 6.44 -7.11 -5.09
CA LEU A 11 5.16 -7.00 -5.80
C LEU A 11 4.48 -8.35 -5.93
N LYS A 12 5.23 -9.42 -6.25
CA LYS A 12 4.69 -10.78 -6.29
C LYS A 12 4.14 -11.21 -4.93
N LYS A 13 4.87 -10.99 -3.84
CA LYS A 13 4.43 -11.35 -2.48
C LYS A 13 3.18 -10.57 -2.06
N VAL A 14 3.14 -9.26 -2.31
CA VAL A 14 1.98 -8.43 -1.96
C VAL A 14 0.74 -8.83 -2.77
N LYS A 15 0.90 -9.15 -4.07
CA LYS A 15 -0.21 -9.65 -4.91
C LYS A 15 -0.77 -11.00 -4.43
N ILE A 16 0.09 -11.89 -3.93
CA ILE A 16 -0.35 -13.16 -3.31
C ILE A 16 -1.21 -12.89 -2.07
N LEU A 17 -0.81 -11.92 -1.24
CA LEU A 17 -1.53 -11.58 0.00
C LEU A 17 -2.85 -10.83 -0.26
N ASN A 18 -2.94 -10.12 -1.38
CA ASN A 18 -4.11 -9.32 -1.76
C ASN A 18 -4.64 -9.81 -3.11
N PRO A 19 -5.30 -10.98 -3.18
CA PRO A 19 -5.69 -11.58 -4.46
C PRO A 19 -6.65 -10.68 -5.26
N LYS A 20 -6.58 -10.77 -6.59
CA LYS A 20 -7.49 -10.07 -7.51
C LYS A 20 -8.92 -10.57 -7.29
N GLY A 21 -9.75 -9.77 -6.62
CA GLY A 21 -11.20 -9.98 -6.58
C GLY A 21 -11.88 -9.42 -7.83
N ASN A 22 -12.92 -10.09 -8.31
CA ASN A 22 -13.83 -9.67 -9.39
C ASN A 22 -13.14 -8.96 -10.56
N ASP A 23 -12.29 -9.68 -11.28
CA ASP A 23 -11.68 -9.31 -12.56
C ASP A 23 -11.33 -7.81 -12.74
N ASN A 24 -10.88 -7.16 -11.66
CA ASN A 24 -10.63 -5.72 -11.66
C ASN A 24 -9.49 -5.41 -12.66
N PRO A 25 -9.75 -4.72 -13.78
CA PRO A 25 -8.75 -4.48 -14.81
C PRO A 25 -7.61 -3.57 -14.31
N ASN A 26 -7.87 -2.79 -13.26
CA ASN A 26 -6.91 -1.86 -12.66
C ASN A 26 -6.12 -2.46 -11.49
N TYR A 27 -6.31 -3.75 -11.19
CA TYR A 27 -5.67 -4.41 -10.04
C TYR A 27 -4.15 -4.27 -10.06
N ASP A 28 -3.52 -4.55 -11.21
CA ASP A 28 -2.06 -4.51 -11.33
C ASP A 28 -1.49 -3.10 -11.13
N ASP A 29 -2.20 -2.09 -11.65
CA ASP A 29 -1.81 -0.67 -11.54
C ASP A 29 -1.98 -0.16 -10.09
N ILE A 30 -3.09 -0.52 -9.44
CA ILE A 30 -3.35 -0.16 -8.03
C ILE A 30 -2.30 -0.80 -7.12
N MET A 31 -2.00 -2.09 -7.32
CA MET A 31 -1.02 -2.80 -6.51
C MET A 31 0.41 -2.28 -6.74
N GLY A 32 0.78 -1.99 -7.98
CA GLY A 32 2.09 -1.40 -8.31
C GLY A 32 2.26 -0.04 -7.65
N PHE A 33 1.26 0.83 -7.77
CA PHE A 33 1.30 2.16 -7.18
C PHE A 33 1.27 2.13 -5.64
N ALA A 34 0.47 1.25 -5.03
CA ALA A 34 0.45 1.07 -3.58
C ALA A 34 1.85 0.65 -3.07
N LEU A 35 2.50 -0.29 -3.74
CA LEU A 35 3.85 -0.72 -3.37
C LEU A 35 4.88 0.40 -3.55
N ASP A 36 4.86 1.10 -4.69
CA ASP A 36 5.75 2.24 -4.95
C ASP A 36 5.62 3.30 -3.86
N LYS A 37 4.39 3.63 -3.47
CA LYS A 37 4.12 4.56 -2.39
C LYS A 37 4.70 4.06 -1.06
N THR A 38 4.43 2.81 -0.68
CA THR A 38 4.93 2.27 0.59
C THR A 38 6.46 2.27 0.64
N ILE A 39 7.13 1.90 -0.46
CA ILE A 39 8.60 1.94 -0.54
C ILE A 39 9.12 3.38 -0.38
N ASN A 40 8.48 4.35 -1.02
CA ASN A 40 8.84 5.77 -0.87
C ASN A 40 8.64 6.25 0.57
N ASP A 41 7.51 5.92 1.21
CA ASP A 41 7.22 6.32 2.59
C ASP A 41 8.24 5.71 3.57
N VAL A 42 8.63 4.44 3.37
CA VAL A 42 9.67 3.75 4.17
C VAL A 42 11.05 4.36 3.94
N ALA A 43 11.43 4.64 2.69
CA ALA A 43 12.69 5.29 2.35
C ALA A 43 12.80 6.67 2.99
N ASN A 44 11.73 7.47 2.87
CA ASN A 44 11.64 8.81 3.48
C ASN A 44 11.74 8.74 5.00
N TYR A 45 11.06 7.79 5.64
CA TYR A 45 11.09 7.64 7.09
C TYR A 45 12.46 7.21 7.63
N THR A 46 13.10 6.26 6.95
CA THR A 46 14.40 5.70 7.36
C THR A 46 15.59 6.56 6.91
N HIS A 47 15.37 7.52 6.02
CA HIS A 47 16.39 8.29 5.31
C HIS A 47 17.39 7.41 4.55
N ILE A 48 16.92 6.29 4.00
CA ILE A 48 17.70 5.38 3.17
C ILE A 48 17.23 5.53 1.73
N VAL A 49 18.18 5.59 0.79
CA VAL A 49 17.88 5.64 -0.65
C VAL A 49 17.15 4.36 -1.06
N ILE A 50 16.15 4.45 -1.93
CA ILE A 50 15.29 3.31 -2.33
C ILE A 50 16.11 2.10 -2.82
N THR A 51 17.23 2.35 -3.50
CA THR A 51 18.13 1.30 -4.01
C THR A 51 18.93 0.58 -2.92
N GLU A 52 19.10 1.21 -1.77
CA GLU A 52 19.90 0.72 -0.63
C GLU A 52 19.04 0.18 0.52
N LEU A 53 17.72 0.08 0.34
CA LEU A 53 16.85 -0.44 1.39
C LEU A 53 17.24 -1.89 1.76
N PRO A 54 17.54 -2.16 3.04
CA PRO A 54 18.01 -3.45 3.49
C PRO A 54 16.91 -4.52 3.42
N GLU A 55 17.32 -5.78 3.22
CA GLU A 55 16.39 -6.92 3.14
C GLU A 55 15.53 -7.09 4.40
N GLY A 56 16.06 -6.68 5.56
CA GLY A 56 15.31 -6.70 6.82
C GLY A 56 14.02 -5.89 6.80
N LEU A 57 13.88 -4.92 5.89
CA LEU A 57 12.67 -4.11 5.74
C LEU A 57 11.66 -4.70 4.75
N ASP A 58 12.02 -5.72 3.98
CA ASP A 58 11.15 -6.28 2.94
C ASP A 58 9.81 -6.75 3.50
N MET A 59 9.84 -7.47 4.63
CA MET A 59 8.61 -7.95 5.28
C MET A 59 7.79 -6.80 5.85
N THR A 60 8.43 -5.75 6.37
CA THR A 60 7.76 -4.54 6.84
C THR A 60 7.09 -3.81 5.68
N ILE A 61 7.75 -3.67 4.54
CA ILE A 61 7.19 -3.05 3.33
C ILE A 61 5.97 -3.84 2.83
N ILE A 62 6.08 -5.18 2.77
CA ILE A 62 4.97 -6.04 2.35
C ILE A 62 3.76 -5.87 3.29
N ALA A 63 4.00 -5.88 4.60
CA ALA A 63 2.93 -5.78 5.59
C ALA A 63 2.26 -4.41 5.59
N LEU A 64 3.04 -3.32 5.50
CA LEU A 64 2.54 -1.95 5.39
C LEU A 64 1.73 -1.76 4.11
N CYS A 65 2.21 -2.27 2.97
CA CYS A 65 1.49 -2.19 1.71
C CYS A 65 0.17 -2.96 1.77
N SER A 66 0.18 -4.17 2.33
CA SER A 66 -1.04 -4.97 2.49
C SER A 66 -2.04 -4.31 3.44
N GLN A 67 -1.56 -3.73 4.54
CA GLN A 67 -2.41 -3.01 5.49
C GLN A 67 -3.06 -1.80 4.82
N MET A 68 -2.29 -1.01 4.07
CA MET A 68 -2.81 0.14 3.33
C MET A 68 -3.88 -0.26 2.31
N VAL A 69 -3.66 -1.36 1.59
CA VAL A 69 -4.63 -1.89 0.61
C VAL A 69 -5.95 -2.30 1.27
N ILE A 70 -5.87 -2.99 2.42
CA ILE A 70 -7.04 -3.48 3.15
C ILE A 70 -7.79 -2.33 3.83
N THR A 71 -7.09 -1.48 4.58
CA THR A 71 -7.71 -0.41 5.40
C THR A 71 -8.40 0.65 4.54
N HIS A 72 -7.88 0.94 3.34
CA HIS A 72 -8.48 1.91 2.42
C HIS A 72 -9.41 1.29 1.37
N ASN A 73 -9.65 -0.03 1.46
CA ASN A 73 -10.46 -0.79 0.50
C ASN A 73 -10.11 -0.47 -0.97
N LEU A 74 -8.80 -0.42 -1.28
CA LEU A 74 -8.31 0.07 -2.58
C LEU A 74 -8.73 -0.81 -3.75
N LEU A 75 -8.94 -2.10 -3.49
CA LEU A 75 -9.33 -3.08 -4.50
C LEU A 75 -10.85 -3.16 -4.70
N GLY A 76 -11.64 -2.46 -3.89
CA GLY A 76 -13.10 -2.45 -3.99
C GLY A 76 -13.75 -3.83 -3.85
N THR A 77 -13.04 -4.79 -3.26
CA THR A 77 -13.59 -6.10 -2.96
C THR A 77 -14.54 -5.95 -1.78
N ASP A 78 -15.80 -6.34 -1.95
CA ASP A 78 -16.78 -6.46 -0.86
C ASP A 78 -16.19 -7.22 0.33
N GLN A 79 -15.59 -6.48 1.27
CA GLN A 79 -15.46 -6.90 2.64
C GLN A 79 -16.85 -6.67 3.24
N THR A 80 -17.65 -7.74 3.25
CA THR A 80 -18.85 -7.90 4.06
C THR A 80 -18.56 -7.61 5.53
N GLY A 81 -18.41 -6.32 5.88
CA GLY A 81 -17.89 -5.91 7.16
C GLY A 81 -17.97 -4.42 7.49
N ASN A 82 -18.55 -3.56 6.64
CA ASN A 82 -18.97 -2.21 7.05
C ASN A 82 -20.31 -1.85 6.40
N VAL A 83 -21.39 -2.25 7.07
CA VAL A 83 -22.73 -1.74 6.82
C VAL A 83 -22.77 -0.30 7.35
N ASP A 84 -22.58 0.69 6.49
CA ASP A 84 -22.72 2.11 6.91
C ASP A 84 -23.93 2.81 6.28
N THR A 85 -24.75 2.11 5.48
CA THR A 85 -26.18 2.40 5.26
C THR A 85 -26.79 1.37 4.31
N LEU A 86 -27.74 0.56 4.80
CA LEU A 86 -28.67 -0.18 3.96
C LEU A 86 -29.86 0.76 3.67
N SER A 87 -29.85 1.48 2.55
CA SER A 87 -31.03 2.18 2.04
C SER A 87 -31.45 1.52 0.74
N GLU A 88 -32.45 0.64 0.88
CA GLU A 88 -33.13 -0.08 -0.18
C GLU A 88 -33.85 0.93 -1.09
N GLY A 89 -33.36 1.12 -2.32
CA GLY A 89 -34.05 1.97 -3.30
C GLY A 89 -33.28 2.36 -4.56
N ASP A 90 -31.95 2.51 -4.50
CA ASP A 90 -31.15 2.89 -5.68
C ASP A 90 -29.67 2.54 -5.49
N THR A 91 -29.30 1.26 -5.68
CA THR A 91 -27.90 0.82 -5.54
C THR A 91 -27.11 1.12 -6.82
N SER A 92 -26.59 2.35 -6.90
CA SER A 92 -25.48 2.66 -7.81
C SER A 92 -24.17 2.14 -7.20
N VAL A 93 -23.63 1.05 -7.74
CA VAL A 93 -22.27 0.57 -7.44
C VAL A 93 -21.27 1.59 -8.02
N LYS A 94 -20.81 2.54 -7.20
CA LYS A 94 -19.76 3.48 -7.60
C LYS A 94 -18.40 2.81 -7.43
N PHE A 95 -17.88 2.24 -8.51
CA PHE A 95 -16.46 1.96 -8.62
C PHE A 95 -15.69 3.27 -8.40
N LYS A 96 -14.80 3.33 -7.40
CA LYS A 96 -13.91 4.49 -7.24
C LYS A 96 -13.11 4.64 -8.53
N SER A 97 -13.15 5.82 -9.15
CA SER A 97 -12.32 6.09 -10.32
C SER A 97 -10.84 6.01 -9.92
N ASN A 98 -9.97 5.65 -10.86
CA ASN A 98 -8.53 5.57 -10.59
C ASN A 98 -8.01 6.86 -9.95
N ALA A 99 -8.47 8.02 -10.44
CA ALA A 99 -8.11 9.33 -9.89
C ALA A 99 -8.50 9.51 -8.40
N ALA A 100 -9.64 8.96 -7.98
CA ALA A 100 -10.06 9.00 -6.58
C ALA A 100 -9.20 8.09 -5.69
N VAL A 101 -8.86 6.89 -6.19
CA VAL A 101 -7.94 5.96 -5.50
C VAL A 101 -6.54 6.57 -5.37
N TYR A 102 -6.05 7.23 -6.43
CA TYR A 102 -4.77 7.95 -6.40
C TYR A 102 -4.78 9.10 -5.38
N ALA A 103 -5.84 9.90 -5.34
CA ALA A 103 -5.94 11.02 -4.40
C ALA A 103 -5.98 10.54 -2.94
N GLU A 104 -6.70 9.45 -2.67
CA GLU A 104 -6.77 8.85 -1.33
C GLU A 104 -5.41 8.29 -0.92
N LEU A 105 -4.74 7.56 -1.81
CA LEU A 105 -3.39 7.06 -1.55
C LEU A 105 -2.38 8.19 -1.34
N GLN A 106 -2.47 9.32 -2.04
CA GLN A 106 -1.56 10.44 -1.80
C GLN A 106 -1.75 11.06 -0.41
N ALA A 107 -2.97 11.13 0.10
CA ALA A 107 -3.28 11.74 1.39
C ALA A 107 -2.90 10.86 2.60
N VAL A 108 -2.69 9.56 2.40
CA VAL A 108 -2.43 8.59 3.46
C VAL A 108 -0.93 8.41 3.68
N ASN A 109 -0.50 8.33 4.93
CA ASN A 109 0.85 7.85 5.26
C ASN A 109 0.80 6.33 5.42
N ALA A 110 1.62 5.59 4.66
CA ALA A 110 1.66 4.14 4.78
C ALA A 110 2.24 3.66 6.13
N ILE A 111 3.03 4.50 6.83
CA ILE A 111 3.69 4.15 8.09
C ILE A 111 2.67 4.13 9.23
N THR A 112 2.50 2.97 9.86
CA THR A 112 1.62 2.77 11.02
C THR A 112 2.43 2.52 12.29
N ASP A 113 1.86 2.87 13.44
CA ASP A 113 2.54 2.83 14.75
C ASP A 113 3.13 1.44 15.09
N ASN A 114 2.47 0.38 14.62
CA ASN A 114 2.89 -1.00 14.86
C ASN A 114 4.23 -1.36 14.21
N TYR A 115 4.65 -0.62 13.19
CA TYR A 115 5.90 -0.86 12.46
C TYR A 115 6.99 0.17 12.75
N ILE A 116 6.70 1.21 13.53
CA ILE A 116 7.66 2.26 13.90
C ILE A 116 8.88 1.68 14.61
N VAL A 117 8.69 0.68 15.49
CA VAL A 117 9.79 0.04 16.22
C VAL A 117 10.76 -0.66 15.26
N GLN A 118 10.26 -1.40 14.27
CA GLN A 118 11.10 -2.05 13.26
C GLN A 118 11.77 -1.01 12.36
N LEU A 119 11.04 0.02 11.93
CA LEU A 119 11.58 1.07 11.06
C LEU A 119 12.68 1.89 11.75
N ASN A 120 12.52 2.18 13.05
CA ASN A 120 13.51 2.91 13.84
C ASN A 120 14.85 2.17 13.96
N GLN A 121 14.88 0.83 13.86
CA GLN A 121 16.13 0.07 13.88
C GLN A 121 17.02 0.35 12.66
N PHE A 122 16.40 0.72 11.53
CA PHE A 122 17.11 1.02 10.28
C PHE A 122 17.22 2.52 10.01
N ARG A 123 16.52 3.35 10.79
CA ARG A 123 16.52 4.80 10.60
C ARG A 123 17.94 5.36 10.80
N ARG A 124 18.48 5.98 9.75
CA ARG A 124 19.72 6.73 9.84
C ARG A 124 19.42 8.12 10.40
N VAL A 125 20.29 8.59 11.30
CA VAL A 125 20.26 9.98 11.76
C VAL A 125 20.62 10.84 10.55
N ALA A 126 19.63 11.56 10.02
CA ALA A 126 19.90 12.62 9.07
C ALA A 126 20.60 13.73 9.85
N TYR A 127 21.90 13.86 9.67
CA TYR A 127 22.62 15.06 10.08
C TYR A 127 22.42 16.08 8.95
N ASP A 128 21.79 17.21 9.28
CA ASP A 128 21.77 18.40 8.43
C ASP A 128 23.18 18.98 8.26
#